data_AF-A0A958WD25-F1
#
_entry.id   AF-A0A958WD25-F1
#
_cell.length_a   1.000
_cell.length_b   1.000
_cell.length_c   1.000
_cell.angle_alpha   90.00
_cell.angle_beta   90.00
_cell.angle_gamma   90.00
#
_symmetry.space_group_name_H-M   'P 1'
#
loop_
_entity.id
_entity.type
_entity.pdbx_description
1 polymer ?
#
loop_
_entity_poly.entity_id
_entity_poly.type
_entity_poly.pdbx_seq_one_letter_code
_entity_poly.pdbx_strand_id
1 'polypeptide(L)'
;MLRLSLKPQLQIPRFRPNVIAIINFVALLALTCYFSIAQYRATADREFLMAQALVNEARTDIQEAISYSISATELLSFFVQEDDDALTEFDSMAKRILKVQKHIDALQLLPDGVICCVYPLEGNQSVVGYNILEDPNHRKDALQAIGRKQLFFSGPLTL
;
A
#
# COMPACT_ATOMS: atom_id res chain seq x y z
N MET A 1 -13.25 -73.20 52.73
CA MET A 1 -14.19 -72.08 53.02
C MET A 1 -13.47 -71.20 54.05
N LEU A 2 -13.03 -69.97 53.85
CA LEU A 2 -13.44 -68.83 53.01
C LEU A 2 -12.20 -68.09 52.46
N ARG A 3 -12.36 -67.42 51.31
CA ARG A 3 -11.37 -66.55 50.64
C ARG A 3 -11.03 -65.33 51.52
N LEU A 4 -9.77 -65.02 51.76
CA LEU A 4 -8.76 -64.40 50.89
C LEU A 4 -8.98 -62.92 50.57
N SER A 5 -8.08 -62.12 51.16
CA SER A 5 -7.44 -60.92 50.61
C SER A 5 -8.18 -59.57 50.70
N LEU A 6 -8.05 -58.90 51.86
CA LEU A 6 -8.09 -57.44 51.91
C LEU A 6 -6.81 -56.89 51.27
N LYS A 7 -6.99 -56.06 50.23
CA LYS A 7 -5.95 -55.33 49.49
C LYS A 7 -5.01 -54.56 50.43
N PRO A 8 -3.73 -54.38 50.04
CA PRO A 8 -2.77 -53.63 50.83
C PRO A 8 -3.21 -52.17 50.90
N GLN A 9 -3.12 -51.58 52.10
CA GLN A 9 -3.32 -50.16 52.29
C GLN A 9 -2.36 -49.41 51.36
N LEU A 10 -2.92 -48.53 50.50
CA LEU A 10 -2.12 -47.58 49.74
C LEU A 10 -1.29 -46.76 50.74
N GLN A 11 0.00 -47.05 50.82
CA GLN A 11 0.96 -46.16 51.45
C GLN A 11 1.05 -44.91 50.58
N ILE A 12 0.22 -43.92 50.90
CA ILE A 12 0.37 -42.58 50.34
C ILE A 12 1.71 -42.09 50.88
N PRO A 13 2.70 -41.80 50.01
CA PRO A 13 4.00 -41.33 50.45
C PRO A 13 3.80 -40.09 51.33
N ARG A 14 4.39 -40.12 52.53
CA ARG A 14 4.31 -39.05 53.54
C ARG A 14 5.21 -37.89 53.10
N PHE A 15 4.87 -37.28 51.97
CA PHE A 15 5.54 -36.08 51.47
C PHE A 15 5.35 -34.96 52.49
N ARG A 16 6.45 -34.28 52.83
CA ARG A 16 6.39 -33.11 53.70
C ARG A 16 5.53 -32.05 52.99
N PRO A 17 4.50 -31.49 53.65
CA PRO A 17 3.54 -30.59 53.01
C PRO A 17 4.21 -29.39 52.32
N ASN A 18 5.32 -28.92 52.87
CA ASN A 18 6.12 -27.83 52.31
C ASN A 18 6.71 -28.15 50.93
N VAL A 19 7.06 -29.41 50.66
CA VAL A 19 7.65 -29.82 49.38
C VAL A 19 6.62 -29.77 48.25
N ILE A 20 5.39 -30.22 48.52
CA ILE A 20 4.28 -30.18 47.55
C ILE A 20 3.94 -28.71 47.22
N ALA A 21 3.92 -27.84 48.22
CA ALA A 21 3.66 -26.41 48.03
C ALA A 21 4.73 -25.75 47.15
N ILE A 22 6.01 -26.06 47.36
CA ILE A 22 7.11 -25.54 46.54
C ILE A 22 6.99 -26.03 45.09
N ILE A 23 6.71 -27.32 44.87
CA ILE A 23 6.55 -27.86 43.51
C ILE A 23 5.39 -27.17 42.79
N ASN A 24 4.24 -27.00 43.46
CA ASN A 24 3.10 -26.31 42.88
C ASN A 24 3.41 -24.85 42.55
N PHE A 25 4.10 -24.14 43.46
CA PHE A 25 4.53 -22.77 43.23
C PHE A 25 5.47 -22.65 42.02
N VAL A 26 6.46 -23.53 41.91
CA VAL A 26 7.40 -23.55 40.77
C VAL A 26 6.68 -23.90 39.47
N ALA A 27 5.74 -24.84 39.49
CA ALA A 27 4.96 -25.21 38.31
C ALA A 27 4.09 -24.04 37.81
N LEU A 28 3.41 -23.33 38.72
CA LEU A 28 2.62 -22.14 38.38
C LEU A 28 3.51 -21.01 37.86
N LEU A 29 4.68 -20.79 38.48
CA LEU A 29 5.64 -19.78 38.04
C LEU A 29 6.17 -20.11 36.63
N ALA A 30 6.54 -21.36 36.36
CA ALA A 30 6.99 -21.78 35.04
C ALA A 30 5.91 -21.60 33.97
N LEU A 31 4.65 -21.92 34.29
CA LEU A 31 3.52 -21.74 33.37
C LEU A 31 3.30 -20.25 33.04
N THR A 32 3.27 -19.38 34.05
CA THR A 32 3.11 -17.93 33.85
C THR A 32 4.27 -17.34 33.06
N CYS A 33 5.52 -17.76 33.34
CA CYS A 33 6.70 -17.35 32.60
C CYS A 33 6.61 -17.78 31.13
N TYR A 34 6.21 -19.03 30.88
CA TYR A 34 6.00 -19.55 29.52
C TYR A 34 4.95 -18.73 28.75
N PHE A 35 3.78 -18.49 29.34
CA PHE A 35 2.73 -17.68 28.71
C PHE A 35 3.19 -16.23 28.47
N SER A 36 3.93 -15.63 29.41
CA SER A 36 4.44 -14.27 29.29
C SER A 36 5.42 -14.15 28.12
N ILE A 37 6.37 -15.10 27.98
CA ILE A 37 7.31 -15.13 26.85
C ILE A 37 6.56 -15.36 25.53
N ALA A 38 5.62 -16.30 25.50
CA ALA A 38 4.83 -16.59 24.30
C ALA A 38 4.03 -15.36 23.84
N GLN A 39 3.41 -14.64 24.77
CA GLN A 39 2.70 -13.40 24.45
C GLN A 39 3.64 -12.29 23.99
N TYR A 40 4.79 -12.11 24.65
CA TYR A 40 5.77 -11.11 24.24
C TYR A 40 6.25 -11.33 22.80
N ARG A 41 6.57 -12.59 22.44
CA ARG A 41 6.97 -12.96 21.07
C ARG A 41 5.84 -12.71 20.08
N ALA A 42 4.61 -13.09 20.41
CA ALA A 42 3.45 -12.86 19.55
C ALA A 42 3.18 -11.38 19.29
N THR A 43 3.40 -10.50 20.28
CA THR A 43 3.25 -9.05 20.11
C THR A 43 4.33 -8.48 19.21
N ALA A 44 5.60 -8.86 19.42
CA ALA A 44 6.70 -8.42 18.57
C ALA A 44 6.51 -8.85 17.10
N ASP A 45 6.07 -10.09 16.87
CA ASP A 45 5.78 -10.59 15.52
C ASP A 45 4.61 -9.83 14.87
N ARG A 46 3.59 -9.48 15.64
CA ARG A 46 2.44 -8.68 15.15
C ARG A 46 2.85 -7.30 14.69
N GLU A 47 3.67 -6.59 15.47
CA GLU A 47 4.16 -5.27 15.10
C GLU A 47 4.95 -5.32 13.79
N PHE A 48 5.81 -6.33 13.64
CA PHE A 48 6.58 -6.54 12.41
C PHE A 48 5.70 -6.86 11.20
N LEU A 49 4.66 -7.68 11.38
CA LEU A 49 3.69 -8.00 10.34
C LEU A 49 2.85 -6.78 9.94
N MET A 50 2.44 -5.95 10.89
CA MET A 50 1.71 -4.71 10.62
C MET A 50 2.58 -3.71 9.85
N ALA A 51 3.85 -3.54 10.24
CA ALA A 51 4.79 -2.69 9.53
C ALA A 51 5.00 -3.17 8.08
N GLN A 52 5.14 -4.48 7.87
CA GLN A 52 5.24 -5.04 6.51
C GLN A 52 3.94 -4.86 5.71
N ALA A 53 2.78 -5.05 6.34
CA ALA A 53 1.50 -4.85 5.68
C ALA A 53 1.37 -3.40 5.17
N LEU A 54 1.72 -2.41 6.01
CA LEU A 54 1.71 -1.00 5.63
C LEU A 54 2.67 -0.70 4.47
N VAL A 55 3.88 -1.26 4.50
CA VAL A 55 4.85 -1.09 3.41
C VAL A 55 4.36 -1.74 2.10
N ASN A 56 3.72 -2.91 2.19
CA ASN A 56 3.19 -3.61 1.01
C ASN A 56 1.96 -2.90 0.44
N GLU A 57 1.11 -2.34 1.29
CA GLU A 57 -0.01 -1.50 0.88
C GLU A 57 0.49 -0.27 0.13
N ALA A 58 1.40 0.50 0.73
CA ALA A 58 2.01 1.67 0.07
C ALA A 58 2.72 1.33 -1.26
N ARG A 59 3.39 0.17 -1.33
CA ARG A 59 3.98 -0.32 -2.59
C ARG A 59 2.91 -0.63 -3.64
N THR A 60 1.81 -1.23 -3.23
CA THR A 60 0.69 -1.57 -4.12
C THR A 60 0.05 -0.30 -4.67
N ASP A 61 -0.23 0.68 -3.81
CA ASP A 61 -0.82 1.97 -4.21
C ASP A 61 0.06 2.70 -5.24
N ILE A 62 1.38 2.75 -5.01
CA ILE A 62 2.33 3.37 -5.95
C ILE A 62 2.35 2.60 -7.29
N GLN A 63 2.39 1.28 -7.23
CA GLN A 63 2.42 0.44 -8.44
C GLN A 63 1.14 0.59 -9.26
N GLU A 64 0.00 0.66 -8.60
CA GLU A 64 -1.30 0.92 -9.22
C GLU A 64 -1.33 2.31 -9.85
N ALA A 65 -0.95 3.35 -9.12
CA ALA A 65 -0.91 4.72 -9.64
C ALA A 65 -0.04 4.82 -10.91
N ILE A 66 1.16 4.24 -10.90
CA ILE A 66 2.04 4.21 -12.08
C ILE A 66 1.38 3.46 -13.24
N SER A 67 0.82 2.27 -12.98
CA SER A 67 0.15 1.46 -14.00
C SER A 67 -1.02 2.21 -14.64
N TYR A 68 -1.80 2.91 -13.83
CA TYR A 68 -2.93 3.70 -14.28
C TYR A 68 -2.51 4.92 -15.09
N SER A 69 -1.45 5.63 -14.66
CA SER A 69 -0.88 6.76 -15.44
C SER A 69 -0.36 6.30 -16.81
N ILE A 70 0.30 5.14 -16.88
CA ILE A 70 0.73 4.54 -18.15
C ILE A 70 -0.48 4.31 -19.06
N SER A 71 -1.47 3.56 -18.58
CA SER A 71 -2.66 3.22 -19.38
C SER A 71 -3.44 4.46 -19.82
N ALA A 72 -3.61 5.45 -18.94
CA ALA A 72 -4.28 6.70 -19.28
C ALA A 72 -3.55 7.47 -20.39
N THR A 73 -2.22 7.55 -20.30
CA THR A 73 -1.40 8.27 -21.29
C THR A 73 -1.39 7.54 -22.63
N GLU A 74 -1.33 6.21 -22.64
CA GLU A 74 -1.42 5.40 -23.85
C GLU A 74 -2.76 5.57 -24.55
N LEU A 75 -3.87 5.51 -23.80
CA LEU A 75 -5.21 5.77 -24.33
C LEU A 75 -5.30 7.18 -24.91
N LEU A 76 -4.84 8.20 -24.18
CA LEU A 76 -4.82 9.57 -24.66
C LEU A 76 -4.00 9.70 -25.95
N SER A 77 -2.82 9.08 -26.00
CA SER A 77 -1.97 9.08 -27.17
C SER A 77 -2.63 8.43 -28.37
N PHE A 78 -3.34 7.31 -28.17
CA PHE A 78 -4.10 6.65 -29.23
C PHE A 78 -5.21 7.56 -29.77
N PHE A 79 -5.99 8.18 -28.90
CA PHE A 79 -7.04 9.13 -29.31
C PHE A 79 -6.50 10.31 -30.10
N VAL A 80 -5.40 10.92 -29.64
CA VAL A 80 -4.78 12.07 -30.33
C VAL A 80 -4.20 11.67 -31.70
N GLN A 81 -3.84 10.40 -31.92
CA GLN A 81 -3.30 9.93 -33.19
C GLN A 81 -4.39 9.53 -34.20
N GLU A 82 -5.53 9.03 -33.72
CA GLU A 82 -6.61 8.49 -34.57
C GLU A 82 -7.70 9.51 -34.88
N ASP A 83 -7.86 10.55 -34.06
CA ASP A 83 -8.95 11.51 -34.16
C ASP A 83 -8.44 12.94 -34.40
N ASP A 84 -8.75 13.47 -35.59
CA ASP A 84 -8.44 14.85 -35.95
C ASP A 84 -9.18 15.87 -35.06
N ASP A 85 -10.30 15.48 -34.44
CA ASP A 85 -11.12 16.29 -33.54
C ASP A 85 -10.78 16.08 -32.05
N ALA A 86 -9.63 15.44 -31.74
CA ALA A 86 -9.22 15.11 -30.37
C ALA A 86 -9.24 16.29 -29.39
N LEU A 87 -9.01 17.52 -29.86
CA LEU A 87 -9.12 18.74 -29.05
C LEU A 87 -10.58 19.07 -28.68
N THR A 88 -11.50 18.89 -29.61
CA THR A 88 -12.93 19.20 -29.43
C THR A 88 -13.59 18.17 -28.51
N GLU A 89 -13.20 16.89 -28.62
CA GLU A 89 -13.76 15.80 -27.80
C GLU A 89 -12.98 15.51 -26.50
N PHE A 90 -11.95 16.30 -26.20
CA PHE A 90 -11.01 16.04 -25.10
C PHE A 90 -11.72 15.76 -23.77
N ASP A 91 -12.65 16.62 -23.35
CA ASP A 91 -13.34 16.49 -22.06
C ASP A 91 -14.15 15.18 -21.95
N SER A 92 -14.82 14.78 -23.03
CA SER A 92 -15.63 13.55 -23.07
C SER A 92 -14.74 12.32 -22.93
N MET A 93 -13.62 12.30 -23.65
CA MET A 93 -12.64 11.24 -23.62
C MET A 93 -11.90 11.19 -22.28
N ALA A 94 -11.39 12.33 -21.78
CA ALA A 94 -10.69 12.42 -20.51
C ALA A 94 -11.59 11.98 -19.34
N LYS A 95 -12.88 12.34 -19.37
CA LYS A 95 -13.87 11.84 -18.42
C LYS A 95 -14.02 10.32 -18.44
N ARG A 96 -13.99 9.69 -19.61
CA ARG A 96 -14.06 8.22 -19.73
C ARG A 96 -12.81 7.56 -19.19
N ILE A 97 -11.63 8.12 -19.47
CA ILE A 97 -10.35 7.63 -18.94
C ILE A 97 -10.34 7.74 -17.41
N LEU A 98 -10.62 8.92 -16.85
CA LEU A 98 -10.60 9.14 -15.39
C LEU A 98 -11.68 8.33 -14.65
N LYS A 99 -12.80 8.01 -15.29
CA LYS A 99 -13.83 7.14 -14.68
C LYS A 99 -13.29 5.74 -14.36
N VAL A 100 -12.33 5.26 -15.16
CA VAL A 100 -11.69 3.95 -14.95
C VAL A 100 -10.43 4.10 -14.09
N GLN A 101 -9.68 5.19 -14.25
CA GLN A 101 -8.39 5.42 -13.60
C GLN A 101 -8.51 6.36 -12.39
N LYS A 102 -8.72 5.78 -11.20
CA LYS A 102 -9.06 6.52 -9.97
C LYS A 102 -7.89 7.26 -9.30
N HIS A 103 -6.65 7.00 -9.71
CA HIS A 103 -5.44 7.54 -9.08
C HIS A 103 -4.86 8.75 -9.83
N ILE A 104 -5.62 9.34 -10.75
CA ILE A 104 -5.20 10.49 -11.55
C ILE A 104 -6.13 11.66 -11.27
N ASP A 105 -5.56 12.78 -10.83
CA ASP A 105 -6.33 13.98 -10.47
C ASP A 105 -6.81 14.74 -11.71
N ALA A 106 -5.98 14.82 -12.74
CA ALA A 106 -6.29 15.50 -14.00
C ALA A 106 -5.54 14.90 -15.19
N LEU A 107 -6.16 14.97 -16.37
CA LEU A 107 -5.50 14.80 -17.66
C LEU A 107 -5.33 16.16 -18.33
N GLN A 108 -4.19 16.36 -19.00
CA GLN A 108 -3.87 17.58 -19.72
C GLN A 108 -3.29 17.25 -21.10
N LEU A 109 -3.61 18.06 -22.10
CA LEU A 109 -3.04 17.97 -23.44
C LEU A 109 -2.24 19.24 -23.76
N LEU A 110 -0.97 19.04 -24.14
CA LEU A 110 0.03 20.11 -24.27
C LEU A 110 0.64 20.16 -25.69
N PRO A 111 -0.12 20.56 -26.73
CA PRO A 111 0.47 20.80 -28.04
C PRO A 111 1.57 21.87 -27.94
N ASP A 112 2.73 21.61 -28.54
CA ASP A 112 3.92 22.47 -28.49
C ASP A 112 4.39 22.85 -27.07
N GLY A 113 4.00 22.06 -26.05
CA GLY A 113 4.34 22.30 -24.65
C GLY A 113 3.42 23.29 -23.92
N VAL A 114 2.36 23.77 -24.56
CA VAL A 114 1.39 24.69 -23.96
C VAL A 114 0.12 23.94 -23.61
N ILE A 115 -0.33 24.00 -22.35
CA ILE A 115 -1.57 23.35 -21.91
C ILE A 115 -2.75 23.96 -22.66
N CYS A 116 -3.34 23.18 -23.56
CA CYS A 116 -4.51 23.60 -24.34
C CYS A 116 -5.82 23.14 -23.68
N CYS A 117 -5.83 21.92 -23.14
CA CYS A 117 -7.00 21.31 -22.53
C CYS A 117 -6.64 20.66 -21.19
N VAL A 118 -7.54 20.73 -20.22
CA VAL A 118 -7.41 20.09 -18.90
C VAL A 118 -8.76 19.58 -18.43
N TYR A 119 -8.78 18.36 -17.89
CA TYR A 119 -9.97 17.76 -17.32
C TYR A 119 -9.63 17.04 -16.00
N PRO A 120 -10.41 17.22 -14.91
CA PRO A 120 -11.55 18.12 -14.82
C PRO A 120 -11.11 19.59 -14.85
N LEU A 121 -11.92 20.44 -15.50
CA LEU A 121 -11.63 21.87 -15.62
C LEU A 121 -11.82 22.60 -14.28
N GLU A 122 -12.76 22.13 -13.45
CA GLU A 122 -13.02 22.69 -12.12
C GLU A 122 -11.78 22.54 -11.22
N GLY A 123 -11.23 23.66 -10.75
CA GLY A 123 -10.02 23.71 -9.92
C GLY A 123 -8.72 23.83 -10.72
N ASN A 124 -8.75 23.57 -12.04
CA ASN A 124 -7.59 23.57 -12.92
C ASN A 124 -7.61 24.66 -14.00
N GLN A 125 -8.53 25.63 -13.91
CA GLN A 125 -8.69 26.66 -14.96
C GLN A 125 -7.43 27.50 -15.18
N SER A 126 -6.66 27.73 -14.11
CA SER A 126 -5.47 28.59 -14.16
C SER A 126 -4.30 28.01 -14.95
N VAL A 127 -4.30 26.70 -15.22
CA VAL A 127 -3.19 26.06 -15.96
C VAL A 127 -3.37 26.13 -17.47
N VAL A 128 -4.56 26.45 -17.98
CA VAL A 128 -4.77 26.57 -19.43
C VAL A 128 -3.95 27.74 -19.98
N GLY A 129 -3.17 27.50 -21.03
CA GLY A 129 -2.24 28.46 -21.63
C GLY A 129 -0.84 28.48 -20.98
N TYR A 130 -0.60 27.71 -19.91
CA TYR A 130 0.71 27.61 -19.29
C TYR A 130 1.68 26.80 -20.17
N ASN A 131 2.88 27.33 -20.40
CA ASN A 131 3.93 26.71 -21.20
C ASN A 131 4.96 26.01 -20.31
N ILE A 132 4.94 24.67 -20.31
CA ILE A 132 5.84 23.85 -19.47
C ILE A 132 7.31 23.93 -19.93
N LEU A 133 7.55 24.30 -21.19
CA LEU A 133 8.90 24.41 -21.76
C LEU A 133 9.58 25.74 -21.37
N GLU A 134 8.81 26.71 -20.89
CA GLU A 134 9.33 28.00 -20.42
C GLU A 134 9.54 28.04 -18.90
N ASP A 135 8.88 27.17 -18.12
CA ASP A 135 9.08 27.09 -16.67
C ASP A 135 10.39 26.35 -16.32
N PRO A 136 11.37 27.00 -15.66
CA PRO A 136 12.60 26.35 -15.22
C PRO A 136 12.40 25.09 -14.36
N ASN A 137 11.31 25.02 -13.58
CA ASN A 137 11.01 23.91 -12.69
C ASN A 137 10.60 22.64 -13.45
N HIS A 138 9.94 22.79 -14.60
CA HIS A 138 9.38 21.67 -15.36
C HIS A 138 10.10 21.41 -16.69
N ARG A 139 10.79 22.42 -17.24
CA ARG A 139 11.45 22.37 -18.54
C ARG A 139 12.42 21.21 -18.70
N LYS A 140 13.23 20.93 -17.68
CA LYS A 140 14.23 19.84 -17.74
C LYS A 140 13.56 18.49 -17.95
N ASP A 141 12.44 18.26 -17.27
CA ASP A 141 11.72 16.99 -17.29
C ASP A 141 10.88 16.87 -18.56
N ALA A 142 10.23 17.95 -18.98
CA ALA A 142 9.51 18.01 -20.25
C ALA A 142 10.44 17.72 -21.45
N LEU A 143 11.65 18.30 -21.47
CA LEU A 143 12.64 18.03 -22.51
C LEU A 143 13.15 16.58 -22.47
N GLN A 144 13.26 15.97 -21.29
CA GLN A 144 13.59 14.54 -21.18
C GLN A 144 12.49 13.67 -21.77
N ALA A 145 11.22 13.98 -21.48
CA ALA A 145 10.07 13.25 -22.04
C ALA A 145 10.06 13.33 -23.58
N ILE A 146 10.20 14.54 -24.13
CA ILE A 146 10.27 14.78 -25.58
C ILE A 146 11.45 14.04 -26.21
N GLY A 147 12.64 14.12 -25.60
CA GLY A 147 13.85 13.48 -26.11
C GLY A 147 13.77 11.96 -26.13
N ARG A 148 13.11 11.35 -25.13
CA ARG A 148 12.95 9.89 -25.03
C ARG A 148 11.84 9.35 -25.93
N LYS A 149 10.82 10.16 -26.26
CA LYS A 149 9.59 9.72 -26.94
C LYS A 149 8.92 8.53 -26.24
N GLN A 150 9.06 8.49 -24.92
CA GLN A 150 8.54 7.45 -24.05
C GLN A 150 7.94 8.14 -22.83
N LEU A 151 7.05 7.43 -22.15
CA LEU A 151 6.48 7.92 -20.90
C LEU A 151 7.60 8.27 -19.92
N PHE A 152 7.48 9.45 -19.30
CA PHE A 152 8.42 9.97 -18.34
C PHE A 152 7.68 10.45 -17.11
N PHE A 153 8.16 10.06 -15.93
CA PHE A 153 7.64 10.53 -14.66
C PHE A 153 8.61 11.53 -14.06
N SER A 154 8.10 12.73 -13.79
CA SER A 154 8.79 13.67 -12.89
C SER A 154 8.78 13.12 -11.47
N GLY A 155 9.81 13.47 -10.70
CA GLY A 155 9.82 13.19 -9.26
C GLY A 155 8.70 13.96 -8.54
N PRO A 156 8.59 13.83 -7.21
CA PRO A 156 7.63 14.61 -6.44
C PRO A 156 7.77 16.11 -6.70
N LEU A 157 6.66 16.74 -7.09
CA LEU A 157 6.55 18.18 -7.34
C LEU A 157 5.64 18.82 -6.29
N THR A 158 5.93 20.06 -5.94
CA THR A 158 4.99 20.90 -5.18
C THR A 158 4.16 21.69 -6.19
N LEU A 159 2.96 21.19 -6.48
CA LEU A 159 1.99 21.78 -7.40
C LEU A 159 1.00 22.69 -6.68
#